data_AF-A0A351T8A4-F1
#
_entry.id   AF-A0A351T8A4-F1
#
_cell.length_a   1.000
_cell.length_b   1.000
_cell.length_c   1.000
_cell.angle_alpha   90.00
_cell.angle_beta   90.00
_cell.angle_gamma   90.00
#
_symmetry.space_group_name_H-M   'P 1'
#
loop_
_entity.id
_entity.type
_entity.pdbx_description
1 polymer ?
#
loop_
_entity_poly.entity_id
_entity_poly.type
_entity_poly.pdbx_seq_one_letter_code
_entity_poly.pdbx_strand_id
1 'polypeptide(L)'
;MLTATAPALAAPKADLWPFWERHSPQSTAQIDHSPWDRWLKQHIRRGDDGINRIAYAAITPAAHAELQNYINALQQTDIASYGRTQQFAYWVNLYNAATVALILAHYPVESIRNINIS
;
A
#
# COMPACT_ATOMS: atom_id res chain seq x y z
N MET A 1 -28.65 -33.53 36.89
CA MET A 1 -27.42 -33.26 36.11
C MET A 1 -27.50 -31.83 35.60
N LEU A 2 -26.64 -30.92 36.07
CA LEU A 2 -26.46 -29.58 35.50
C LEU A 2 -25.23 -29.61 34.60
N THR A 3 -25.41 -29.37 33.30
CA THR A 3 -24.31 -29.06 32.37
C THR A 3 -24.07 -27.55 32.40
N ALA A 4 -22.89 -27.15 32.86
CA ALA A 4 -22.42 -25.77 32.77
C ALA A 4 -21.81 -25.53 31.38
N THR A 5 -22.33 -24.55 30.65
CA THR A 5 -21.79 -24.06 29.39
C THR A 5 -20.63 -23.12 29.69
N ALA A 6 -19.42 -23.43 29.23
CA ALA A 6 -18.28 -22.51 29.33
C ALA A 6 -18.44 -21.36 28.33
N PRO A 7 -18.12 -20.10 28.69
CA PRO A 7 -18.17 -18.98 27.76
C PRO A 7 -17.04 -19.12 26.73
N ALA A 8 -17.36 -18.84 25.47
CA ALA A 8 -16.35 -18.70 24.42
C ALA A 8 -15.47 -17.47 24.72
N LEU A 9 -14.16 -17.68 24.87
CA LEU A 9 -13.18 -16.60 24.93
C LEU A 9 -13.09 -15.95 23.55
N ALA A 10 -13.76 -14.80 23.37
CA ALA A 10 -13.53 -13.95 22.22
C ALA A 10 -12.10 -13.39 22.27
N ALA A 11 -11.44 -13.25 21.12
CA ALA A 11 -10.12 -12.62 21.04
C ALA A 11 -10.14 -11.23 21.69
N PRO A 12 -9.04 -10.81 22.36
CA PRO A 12 -8.97 -9.49 22.95
C PRO A 12 -9.26 -8.43 21.89
N LYS A 13 -10.04 -7.43 22.27
CA LYS A 13 -10.35 -6.29 21.39
C LYS A 13 -9.03 -5.68 20.91
N ALA A 14 -8.92 -5.43 19.60
CA ALA A 14 -7.72 -4.83 19.03
C ALA A 14 -7.40 -3.52 19.76
N ASP A 15 -6.19 -3.42 20.30
CA ASP A 15 -5.69 -2.21 20.95
C ASP A 15 -5.12 -1.30 19.86
N LEU A 16 -5.78 -0.16 19.63
CA LEU A 16 -5.37 0.79 18.62
C LEU A 16 -4.22 1.63 19.16
N TRP A 17 -3.09 1.60 18.47
CA TRP A 17 -1.95 2.45 18.85
C TRP A 17 -2.30 3.93 18.61
N PRO A 18 -2.30 4.80 19.65
CA PRO A 18 -2.75 6.20 19.51
C PRO A 18 -2.01 7.03 18.47
N PHE A 19 -0.82 6.57 18.07
CA PHE A 19 -0.07 7.15 16.96
C PHE A 19 -0.90 7.26 15.68
N TRP A 20 -1.68 6.22 15.34
CA TRP A 20 -2.50 6.15 14.11
C TRP A 20 -3.82 6.93 14.19
N GLU A 21 -4.18 7.39 15.39
CA GLU A 21 -5.37 8.20 15.59
C GLU A 21 -5.14 9.67 15.21
N ARG A 22 -3.88 10.12 15.19
CA ARG A 22 -3.53 11.51 14.89
C ARG A 22 -3.84 11.87 13.44
N HIS A 23 -4.55 12.98 13.28
CA HIS A 23 -4.87 13.60 12.00
C HIS A 23 -5.20 15.08 12.23
N SER A 24 -5.20 15.88 11.16
CA SER A 24 -5.59 17.30 11.20
C SER A 24 -6.92 17.50 10.46
N PRO A 25 -8.07 17.57 11.16
CA PRO A 25 -9.39 17.60 10.53
C PRO A 25 -9.62 18.80 9.60
N GLN A 26 -8.99 19.94 9.89
CA GLN A 26 -9.11 21.17 9.13
C GLN A 26 -8.05 21.32 8.03
N SER A 27 -7.14 20.35 7.89
CA SER A 27 -6.09 20.40 6.86
C SER A 27 -6.70 20.28 5.47
N THR A 28 -6.38 21.24 4.61
CA THR A 28 -6.71 21.24 3.17
C THR A 28 -5.52 20.81 2.30
N ALA A 29 -4.38 20.47 2.92
CA ALA A 29 -3.19 20.02 2.22
C ALA A 29 -3.50 18.75 1.43
N GLN A 30 -2.93 18.64 0.23
CA GLN A 30 -3.08 17.48 -0.64
C GLN A 30 -1.71 16.87 -0.95
N ILE A 31 -1.71 15.56 -1.13
CA ILE A 31 -0.54 14.80 -1.54
C ILE A 31 -0.64 14.55 -3.04
N ASP A 32 0.40 14.96 -3.78
CA ASP A 32 0.44 14.73 -5.23
C ASP A 32 0.79 13.27 -5.54
N HIS A 33 -0.22 12.52 -5.98
CA HIS A 33 -0.08 11.14 -6.44
C HIS A 33 0.07 11.03 -7.97
N SER A 34 0.20 12.15 -8.70
CA SER A 34 0.37 12.15 -10.15
C SER A 34 1.60 11.39 -10.66
N PRO A 35 2.75 11.31 -9.94
CA PRO A 35 3.86 10.48 -10.37
C PRO A 35 3.47 9.00 -10.45
N TRP A 36 2.73 8.50 -9.47
CA TRP A 36 2.27 7.10 -9.44
C TRP A 36 1.22 6.80 -10.51
N ASP A 37 0.25 7.71 -10.70
CA ASP A 37 -0.74 7.59 -11.77
C ASP A 37 -0.08 7.52 -13.17
N ARG A 38 0.89 8.40 -13.43
CA ARG A 38 1.66 8.36 -14.68
C ARG A 38 2.42 7.05 -14.86
N TRP A 39 3.11 6.60 -13.81
CA TRP A 39 3.84 5.33 -13.82
C TRP A 39 2.90 4.16 -14.16
N LEU A 40 1.76 4.06 -13.48
CA LEU A 40 0.76 3.02 -13.74
C LEU A 40 0.26 3.04 -15.19
N LYS A 41 -0.08 4.22 -15.74
CA LYS A 41 -0.56 4.36 -17.12
C LYS A 41 0.44 3.87 -18.16
N GLN A 42 1.74 4.02 -17.88
CA GLN A 42 2.81 3.57 -18.78
C GLN A 42 3.06 2.05 -18.71
N HIS A 43 2.75 1.43 -17.57
CA HIS A 43 3.21 0.09 -17.25
C HIS A 43 2.11 -0.95 -17.03
N ILE A 44 0.85 -0.54 -16.99
CA ILE A 44 -0.31 -1.42 -17.01
C ILE A 44 -0.62 -1.88 -18.44
N ARG A 45 -1.01 -3.14 -18.57
CA ARG A 45 -1.63 -3.73 -19.75
C ARG A 45 -2.99 -4.30 -19.35
N ARG A 46 -3.98 -4.09 -20.20
CA ARG A 46 -5.30 -4.70 -20.05
C ARG A 46 -5.26 -6.09 -20.68
N GLY A 47 -5.60 -7.12 -19.90
CA GLY A 47 -5.78 -8.47 -20.42
C GLY A 47 -7.09 -8.62 -21.20
N ASP A 48 -7.23 -9.72 -21.91
CA ASP A 48 -8.45 -10.05 -22.69
C ASP A 48 -9.68 -10.22 -21.80
N ASP A 49 -9.47 -10.54 -20.52
CA ASP A 49 -10.49 -10.58 -19.47
C ASP A 49 -10.89 -9.18 -18.93
N GLY A 50 -10.36 -8.12 -19.53
CA GLY A 50 -10.64 -6.75 -19.18
C GLY A 50 -9.92 -6.25 -17.92
N ILE A 51 -9.08 -7.07 -17.27
CA ILE A 51 -8.37 -6.73 -16.03
C ILE A 51 -7.03 -6.07 -16.35
N ASN A 52 -6.75 -4.96 -15.65
CA ASN A 52 -5.48 -4.26 -15.71
C ASN A 52 -4.41 -4.97 -14.86
N ARG A 53 -3.25 -5.25 -15.46
CA ARG A 53 -2.09 -5.90 -14.81
C ARG A 53 -0.81 -5.15 -15.13
N ILE A 54 0.15 -5.16 -14.21
CA ILE A 54 1.46 -4.57 -14.44
C ILE A 54 2.30 -5.53 -15.30
N ALA A 55 2.89 -5.01 -16.37
CA ALA A 55 3.80 -5.76 -17.24
C ALA A 55 5.21 -5.80 -16.65
N TYR A 56 5.41 -6.54 -15.55
CA TYR A 56 6.66 -6.59 -14.78
C TYR A 56 7.91 -6.85 -15.65
N ALA A 57 7.83 -7.79 -16.61
CA ALA A 57 8.92 -8.11 -17.52
C ALA A 57 9.39 -6.93 -18.40
N ALA A 58 8.54 -5.92 -18.60
CA ALA A 58 8.81 -4.74 -19.42
C ALA A 58 9.28 -3.53 -18.60
N ILE A 59 9.39 -3.66 -17.28
CA ILE A 59 9.86 -2.57 -16.41
C ILE A 59 11.38 -2.45 -16.55
N THR A 60 11.84 -1.25 -16.91
CA THR A 60 13.26 -0.93 -17.02
C THR A 60 13.83 -0.54 -15.66
N PRO A 61 15.17 -0.58 -15.47
CA PRO A 61 15.80 -0.04 -14.26
C PRO A 61 15.45 1.42 -14.00
N ALA A 62 15.32 2.24 -15.05
CA ALA A 62 14.91 3.64 -14.93
C ALA A 62 13.48 3.78 -14.41
N ALA A 63 12.52 3.03 -14.97
CA ALA A 63 11.15 3.02 -14.49
C ALA A 63 11.05 2.49 -13.04
N HIS A 64 11.87 1.50 -12.66
CA HIS A 64 11.95 1.06 -11.27
C HIS A 64 12.48 2.19 -10.35
N ALA A 65 13.50 2.93 -10.78
CA ALA A 65 14.01 4.07 -10.01
C ALA A 65 12.95 5.19 -9.85
N GLU A 66 12.13 5.45 -10.86
CA GLU A 66 11.02 6.41 -10.77
C GLU A 66 9.99 6.00 -9.71
N LEU A 67 9.65 4.71 -9.63
CA LEU A 67 8.78 4.16 -8.58
C LEU A 67 9.39 4.37 -7.18
N GLN A 68 10.70 4.09 -7.03
CA GLN A 68 11.40 4.29 -5.77
C GLN A 68 11.40 5.77 -5.34
N ASN A 69 11.60 6.69 -6.28
CA ASN A 69 11.54 8.12 -6.00
C ASN A 69 10.17 8.55 -5.46
N TYR A 70 9.09 8.03 -6.02
CA TYR A 70 7.74 8.28 -5.53
C TYR A 70 7.55 7.74 -4.10
N ILE A 71 7.98 6.51 -3.83
CA ILE A 71 7.90 5.90 -2.48
C ILE A 71 8.71 6.73 -1.48
N ASN A 72 9.93 7.15 -1.84
CA ASN A 72 10.77 7.98 -0.99
C ASN A 72 10.11 9.32 -0.67
N ALA A 73 9.45 9.96 -1.64
CA ALA A 73 8.70 11.18 -1.39
C ALA A 73 7.56 10.97 -0.37
N LEU A 74 6.84 9.84 -0.46
CA LEU A 74 5.82 9.50 0.52
C LEU A 74 6.41 9.26 1.92
N GLN A 75 7.58 8.62 2.03
CA GLN A 75 8.23 8.39 3.34
C GLN A 75 8.62 9.68 4.06
N GLN A 76 8.89 10.76 3.33
CA GLN A 76 9.20 12.07 3.90
C GLN A 76 7.94 12.86 4.30
N THR A 77 6.74 12.34 4.04
CA THR A 77 5.48 13.04 4.35
C THR A 77 5.09 12.85 5.82
N ASP A 78 4.93 13.94 6.56
CA ASP A 78 4.31 13.89 7.90
C ASP A 78 2.80 13.68 7.76
N ILE A 79 2.40 12.41 7.62
CA ILE A 79 1.01 12.04 7.35
C ILE A 79 0.04 12.37 8.49
N ALA A 80 0.54 12.56 9.73
CA ALA A 80 -0.29 12.95 10.87
C ALA A 80 -0.82 14.39 10.74
N SER A 81 -0.17 15.23 9.93
CA SER A 81 -0.59 16.62 9.65
C SER A 81 -1.73 16.73 8.62
N TYR A 82 -2.15 15.62 8.01
CA TYR A 82 -3.19 15.58 6.98
C TYR A 82 -4.55 15.14 7.53
N GLY A 83 -5.62 15.50 6.82
CA GLY A 83 -6.97 15.03 7.10
C GLY A 83 -7.17 13.55 6.72
N ARG A 84 -8.17 12.89 7.32
CA ARG A 84 -8.41 11.44 7.18
C ARG A 84 -8.52 10.97 5.72
N THR A 85 -9.16 11.73 4.84
CA THR A 85 -9.30 11.36 3.43
C THR A 85 -7.94 11.29 2.73
N GLN A 86 -7.03 12.24 3.02
CA GLN A 86 -5.67 12.22 2.47
C GLN A 86 -4.82 11.12 3.11
N GLN A 87 -4.99 10.87 4.41
CA GLN A 87 -4.34 9.73 5.07
C GLN A 87 -4.72 8.40 4.41
N PHE A 88 -6.01 8.19 4.12
CA PHE A 88 -6.47 6.98 3.45
C PHE A 88 -5.83 6.83 2.06
N ALA A 89 -5.88 7.88 1.23
CA ALA A 89 -5.28 7.87 -0.10
C ALA A 89 -3.76 7.59 -0.05
N TYR A 90 -3.06 8.19 0.91
CA TYR A 90 -1.65 7.94 1.17
C TYR A 90 -1.38 6.46 1.43
N TRP A 91 -2.07 5.84 2.39
CA TRP A 91 -1.81 4.45 2.77
C TRP A 91 -2.13 3.46 1.65
N VAL A 92 -3.23 3.66 0.94
CA VAL A 92 -3.59 2.82 -0.21
C VAL A 92 -2.52 2.90 -1.31
N ASN A 93 -2.10 4.12 -1.65
CA ASN A 93 -1.10 4.31 -2.69
C ASN A 93 0.29 3.83 -2.28
N LEU A 94 0.71 4.08 -1.03
CA LEU A 94 1.99 3.61 -0.51
C LEU A 94 2.04 2.09 -0.49
N TYR A 95 1.00 1.43 0.02
CA TYR A 95 0.90 -0.03 0.05
C TYR A 95 1.03 -0.63 -1.36
N ASN A 96 0.25 -0.11 -2.32
CA ASN A 96 0.27 -0.60 -3.69
C ASN A 96 1.63 -0.37 -4.36
N ALA A 97 2.21 0.83 -4.24
CA ALA A 97 3.52 1.14 -4.81
C ALA A 97 4.64 0.30 -4.19
N ALA A 98 4.66 0.14 -2.87
CA ALA A 98 5.64 -0.68 -2.16
C ALA A 98 5.51 -2.16 -2.52
N THR A 99 4.29 -2.67 -2.71
CA THR A 99 4.04 -4.04 -3.18
C THR A 99 4.64 -4.28 -4.55
N VAL A 100 4.44 -3.34 -5.48
CA VAL A 100 5.01 -3.42 -6.84
C VAL A 100 6.53 -3.34 -6.81
N ALA A 101 7.09 -2.44 -5.99
CA ALA A 101 8.53 -2.33 -5.78
C ALA A 101 9.13 -3.62 -5.23
N LEU A 102 8.46 -4.26 -4.26
CA LEU A 102 8.88 -5.55 -3.71
C LEU A 102 8.87 -6.64 -4.80
N ILE A 103 7.80 -6.74 -5.59
CA ILE A 103 7.75 -7.72 -6.68
C ILE A 103 8.88 -7.47 -7.69
N LEU A 104 9.16 -6.21 -8.04
CA LEU A 104 10.25 -5.85 -8.96
C LEU A 104 11.63 -6.21 -8.42
N ALA A 105 11.87 -6.02 -7.12
CA ALA A 105 13.13 -6.38 -6.48
C ALA A 105 13.41 -7.90 -6.49
N HIS A 106 12.36 -8.71 -6.59
CA HIS A 106 12.43 -10.17 -6.59
C HIS A 106 12.02 -10.81 -7.93
N TYR A 107 11.80 -10.01 -8.97
CA TYR A 107 11.34 -10.51 -10.25
C TYR A 107 12.45 -11.31 -10.98
N PRO A 108 12.16 -12.46 -11.62
CA PRO A 108 10.85 -13.12 -11.70
C PRO A 108 10.50 -13.88 -10.42
N VAL A 109 9.25 -13.75 -9.98
CA VAL A 109 8.68 -14.50 -8.84
C VAL A 109 7.29 -15.00 -9.20
N GLU A 110 7.01 -16.26 -8.88
CA GLU A 110 5.71 -16.88 -9.17
C GLU A 110 4.58 -16.31 -8.29
N SER A 111 4.87 -16.07 -7.02
CA SER A 111 3.93 -15.52 -6.05
C SER A 111 4.63 -14.58 -5.10
N ILE A 112 4.01 -13.43 -4.80
CA ILE A 112 4.50 -12.52 -3.75
C ILE A 112 4.65 -13.21 -2.39
N ARG A 113 3.87 -14.28 -2.15
CA ARG A 113 3.95 -15.10 -0.92
C ARG A 113 5.25 -15.89 -0.80
N ASN A 114 6.01 -16.02 -1.88
CA ASN A 114 7.30 -16.72 -1.91
C ASN A 114 8.47 -15.76 -1.61
N ILE A 115 8.20 -14.46 -1.44
CA ILE A 115 9.22 -13.48 -1.06
C ILE A 115 9.37 -13.53 0.47
N ASN A 116 10.54 -13.95 0.95
CA ASN A 116 10.86 -13.86 2.36
C ASN A 116 11.50 -12.49 2.70
N ILE A 117 10.86 -11.74 3.59
CA ILE A 117 11.31 -10.44 4.09
C ILE A 117 11.59 -10.47 5.61
N SER A 118 11.65 -11.66 6.21
CA SER A 118 11.76 -11.86 7.67
C SER A 118 12.73 -12.98 8.04
#